data_AF-A0A922X0E9-F1
#
_entry.id   AF-A0A922X0E9-F1
#
_cell.length_a   1.000
_cell.length_b   1.000
_cell.length_c   1.000
_cell.angle_alpha   90.00
_cell.angle_beta   90.00
_cell.angle_gamma   90.00
#
_symmetry.space_group_name_H-M   'P 1'
#
loop_
_entity.id
_entity.type
_entity.pdbx_description
1 polymer ?
#
loop_
_entity_poly.entity_id
_entity_poly.type
_entity_poly.pdbx_seq_one_letter_code
_entity_poly.pdbx_strand_id
1 'polypeptide(L)'
;AELRIEPPQTLPELPDFLTGHIDALTGLDNSADGDGSELRPELFGSLAGSPRAATGPGGANTDNPYANLEISRNSPCPCGSGNKYKHCHGAIGAPQNA
;
A
#
# COMPACT_ATOMS: atom_id res chain seq x y z
N ALA A 1 17.09 -39.87 27.02
CA ALA A 1 16.18 -39.64 25.89
C ALA A 1 17.05 -39.45 24.66
N GLU A 2 17.06 -40.42 23.75
CA GLU A 2 17.91 -40.39 22.57
C GLU A 2 17.20 -39.61 21.47
N LEU A 3 17.86 -38.58 20.94
CA LEU A 3 17.30 -37.70 19.91
C LEU A 3 17.33 -38.44 18.58
N ARG A 4 16.17 -39.00 18.21
CA ARG A 4 15.98 -39.68 16.93
C ARG A 4 15.91 -38.62 15.82
N ILE A 5 16.97 -38.52 15.03
CA ILE A 5 16.99 -37.68 13.84
C ILE A 5 16.11 -38.37 12.79
N GLU A 6 15.01 -37.72 12.41
CA GLU A 6 14.18 -38.19 11.30
C GLU A 6 14.95 -38.09 9.98
N PRO A 7 14.78 -39.07 9.08
CA PRO A 7 15.38 -38.99 7.75
C PRO A 7 14.86 -37.74 7.01
N PRO A 8 15.69 -37.11 6.16
CA PRO A 8 15.29 -35.93 5.41
C PRO A 8 14.08 -36.26 4.55
N GLN A 9 13.01 -35.49 4.74
CA GLN A 9 11.77 -35.65 4.01
C GLN A 9 11.96 -35.04 2.62
N THR A 10 11.55 -35.74 1.56
CA THR A 10 11.59 -35.20 0.21
C THR A 10 10.51 -34.12 0.11
N LEU A 11 10.93 -32.86 0.19
CA LEU A 11 10.03 -31.73 -0.01
C LEU A 11 9.61 -31.65 -1.48
N PRO A 12 8.38 -31.23 -1.77
CA PRO A 12 8.00 -30.89 -3.14
C PRO A 12 8.95 -29.81 -3.66
N GLU A 13 9.27 -29.91 -4.94
CA GLU A 13 9.98 -28.83 -5.63
C GLU A 13 9.11 -27.58 -5.50
N LEU A 14 9.67 -26.53 -4.89
CA LEU A 14 8.98 -25.25 -4.89
C LEU A 14 8.75 -24.89 -6.36
N PRO A 15 7.56 -24.38 -6.71
CA PRO A 15 7.35 -23.88 -8.07
C PRO A 15 8.46 -22.88 -8.39
N ASP A 16 8.90 -22.84 -9.66
CA ASP A 16 9.76 -21.78 -10.15
C ASP A 16 9.20 -20.47 -9.61
N PHE A 17 9.98 -19.90 -8.70
CA PHE A 17 9.55 -18.84 -7.82
C PHE A 17 9.00 -17.68 -8.64
N LEU A 18 7.90 -17.08 -8.16
CA LEU A 18 7.37 -15.82 -8.66
C LEU A 18 8.49 -14.78 -8.53
N THR A 19 9.28 -14.61 -9.57
CA THR A 19 10.35 -13.61 -9.61
C THR A 19 9.67 -12.30 -9.92
N GLY A 20 8.92 -11.75 -8.97
CA GLY A 20 8.25 -10.47 -9.13
C GLY A 20 9.17 -9.34 -8.67
N HIS A 21 9.47 -8.39 -9.56
CA HIS A 21 10.20 -7.17 -9.26
C HIS A 21 9.30 -6.03 -9.69
N ILE A 22 8.63 -5.44 -8.70
CA ILE A 22 7.71 -4.36 -8.96
C ILE A 22 8.42 -3.02 -8.88
N ASP A 23 8.38 -2.28 -9.97
CA ASP A 23 8.95 -0.93 -10.05
C ASP A 23 8.19 0.04 -9.13
N ALA A 24 8.91 0.81 -8.31
CA ALA A 24 8.31 1.69 -7.32
C ALA A 24 7.67 2.96 -7.92
N LEU A 25 8.06 3.35 -9.14
CA LEU A 25 7.56 4.56 -9.80
C LEU A 25 6.29 4.27 -10.61
N THR A 26 6.27 3.14 -11.31
CA THR A 26 5.21 2.75 -12.24
C THR A 26 4.26 1.72 -11.65
N GLY A 27 4.68 0.99 -10.61
CA GLY A 27 3.90 -0.06 -9.97
C GLY A 27 3.78 -1.35 -10.79
N LEU A 28 4.49 -1.44 -11.91
CA LEU A 28 4.47 -2.57 -12.84
C LEU A 28 5.57 -3.58 -12.52
N ASP A 29 5.30 -4.85 -12.81
CA ASP A 29 6.33 -5.89 -12.79
C ASP A 29 7.32 -5.67 -13.94
N ASN A 30 8.62 -5.64 -13.63
CA ASN A 30 9.70 -5.41 -14.59
C ASN A 30 10.82 -6.46 -14.49
N SER A 31 10.52 -7.65 -13.96
CA SER A 31 11.50 -8.74 -13.78
C SER A 31 12.06 -9.30 -15.07
N ALA A 32 11.32 -9.19 -16.17
CA ALA A 32 11.68 -9.77 -17.47
C ALA A 32 12.03 -11.27 -17.39
N ASP A 33 11.40 -12.00 -16.49
CA ASP A 33 11.57 -13.45 -16.31
C ASP A 33 10.75 -14.29 -17.31
N GLY A 34 9.89 -13.63 -18.10
CA GLY A 34 9.14 -14.24 -19.19
C GLY A 34 7.88 -14.99 -18.74
N ASP A 35 7.44 -14.80 -17.49
CA ASP A 35 6.23 -15.41 -16.93
C ASP A 35 4.92 -14.73 -17.41
N GLY A 36 5.04 -13.57 -18.07
CA GLY A 36 3.94 -12.78 -18.61
C GLY A 36 3.28 -11.83 -17.60
N SER A 37 3.84 -11.67 -16.40
CA SER A 37 3.35 -10.79 -15.34
C SER A 37 3.38 -9.31 -15.74
N GLU A 38 4.33 -8.89 -16.57
CA GLU A 38 4.38 -7.55 -17.18
C GLU A 38 3.07 -7.19 -17.92
N LEU A 39 2.42 -8.18 -18.56
CA LEU A 39 1.18 -7.99 -19.33
C LEU A 39 -0.09 -8.09 -18.47
N ARG A 40 0.04 -8.36 -17.16
CA ARG A 40 -1.07 -8.57 -16.23
C ARG A 40 -0.95 -7.70 -14.98
N PRO A 41 -0.88 -6.36 -15.13
CA PRO A 41 -0.67 -5.43 -14.01
C PRO A 41 -1.80 -5.46 -12.97
N GLU A 42 -3.01 -5.81 -13.37
CA GLU A 42 -4.17 -5.97 -12.47
C GLU A 42 -4.00 -7.10 -11.45
N LEU A 43 -3.16 -8.09 -11.74
CA LEU A 43 -2.93 -9.27 -10.91
C LEU A 43 -1.55 -9.28 -10.26
N PHE A 44 -0.53 -8.81 -10.98
CA PHE A 44 0.87 -8.88 -10.55
C PHE A 44 1.51 -7.51 -10.27
N GLY A 45 0.83 -6.39 -10.55
CA GLY A 45 1.31 -5.06 -10.17
C GLY A 45 1.17 -4.80 -8.67
N SER A 46 1.96 -3.87 -8.11
CA SER A 46 1.95 -3.55 -6.66
C SER A 46 0.65 -2.88 -6.20
N LEU A 47 -0.15 -2.42 -7.16
CA LEU A 47 -1.45 -1.80 -6.94
C LEU A 47 -2.61 -2.81 -7.04
N ALA A 48 -2.35 -4.05 -7.46
CA ALA A 48 -3.35 -5.11 -7.57
C ALA A 48 -4.08 -5.32 -6.24
N GLY A 49 -5.32 -4.82 -6.16
CA GLY A 49 -6.17 -4.90 -4.95
C GLY A 49 -5.80 -3.95 -3.80
N SER A 50 -4.85 -3.02 -3.97
CA SER A 50 -4.42 -2.11 -2.90
C SER A 50 -5.34 -0.88 -2.78
N PRO A 51 -6.06 -0.65 -1.67
CA PRO A 51 -6.79 0.60 -1.44
C PRO A 51 -5.86 1.82 -1.36
N ARG A 52 -4.56 1.59 -1.18
CA ARG A 52 -3.50 2.60 -1.21
C ARG A 52 -3.18 3.13 -2.61
N ALA A 53 -3.57 2.42 -3.67
CA ALA A 53 -3.41 2.89 -5.04
C ALA A 53 -4.21 4.18 -5.31
N ALA A 54 -5.35 4.33 -4.62
CA ALA A 54 -6.16 5.55 -4.65
C ALA A 54 -5.56 6.71 -3.81
N THR A 55 -4.53 6.44 -2.99
CA THR A 55 -3.91 7.40 -2.08
C THR A 55 -2.40 7.41 -2.30
N GLY A 56 -1.96 7.81 -3.50
CA GLY A 56 -0.55 8.05 -3.78
C GLY A 56 0.01 9.23 -2.95
N PRO A 57 1.32 9.53 -3.02
CA PRO A 57 1.98 10.59 -2.25
C PRO A 57 1.46 12.00 -2.51
N GLY A 58 0.61 12.18 -3.53
CA GLY A 58 -0.13 13.40 -3.85
C GLY A 58 -1.64 13.33 -3.61
N GLY A 59 -2.13 12.30 -2.89
CA GLY A 59 -3.52 12.17 -2.45
C GLY A 59 -3.88 13.17 -1.34
N ALA A 60 -3.59 14.45 -1.58
CA ALA A 60 -4.28 15.51 -0.87
C ALA A 60 -5.73 15.43 -1.32
N ASN A 61 -6.59 15.01 -0.42
CA ASN A 61 -8.03 15.15 -0.53
C ASN A 61 -8.33 16.58 -1.05
N THR A 62 -8.67 16.69 -2.34
CA THR A 62 -8.78 18.00 -3.02
C THR A 62 -9.91 18.85 -2.48
N ASP A 63 -10.90 18.21 -1.84
CA ASP A 63 -12.07 18.92 -1.30
C ASP A 63 -11.93 19.24 0.19
N ASN A 64 -10.80 18.97 0.82
CA ASN A 64 -10.56 19.51 2.17
C ASN A 64 -10.32 21.03 2.04
N PRO A 65 -11.24 21.89 2.54
CA PRO A 65 -11.15 23.34 2.39
C PRO A 65 -9.95 23.95 3.14
N TYR A 66 -9.28 23.17 3.98
CA TYR A 66 -8.16 23.59 4.81
C TYR A 66 -6.81 23.03 4.34
N ALA A 67 -6.75 22.31 3.22
CA ALA A 67 -5.54 21.64 2.74
C ALA A 67 -4.35 22.60 2.52
N ASN A 68 -4.63 23.85 2.16
CA ASN A 68 -3.61 24.87 1.81
C ASN A 68 -3.17 25.74 2.99
N LEU A 69 -3.69 25.51 4.20
CA LEU A 69 -3.48 26.40 5.36
C LEU A 69 -2.27 26.00 6.24
N GLU A 70 -1.41 25.10 5.75
CA GLU A 70 -0.21 24.62 6.48
C GLU A 70 -0.48 24.24 7.95
N ILE A 71 -1.66 23.65 8.21
CA ILE A 71 -2.11 23.34 9.57
C ILE A 71 -1.33 22.15 10.11
N SER A 72 -0.70 22.34 11.28
CA SER A 72 -0.04 21.25 11.98
C SER A 72 -1.03 20.12 12.30
N ARG A 73 -0.62 18.88 11.99
CA ARG A 73 -1.44 17.66 12.17
C ARG A 73 -2.00 17.46 13.58
N ASN A 74 -1.34 18.00 14.61
CA ASN A 74 -1.74 17.87 16.01
C ASN A 74 -2.56 19.05 16.55
N SER A 75 -2.71 20.14 15.78
CA SER A 75 -3.51 21.30 16.15
C SER A 75 -5.01 20.97 16.16
N PRO A 76 -5.84 21.73 16.89
CA PRO A 76 -7.29 21.65 16.79
C PRO A 76 -7.75 21.84 15.34
N CYS A 77 -8.76 21.06 14.91
CA CYS A 77 -9.30 21.18 13.56
C CYS A 77 -10.12 22.48 13.41
N PRO A 78 -9.92 23.27 12.33
CA PRO A 78 -10.60 24.56 12.13
C PRO A 78 -12.11 24.44 11.90
N CYS A 79 -12.64 23.23 11.65
CA CYS A 79 -14.09 22.99 11.57
C CYS A 79 -14.81 23.04 12.94
N GLY A 80 -14.08 23.13 14.04
CA GLY A 80 -14.66 23.24 15.39
C GLY A 80 -15.06 21.91 16.04
N SER A 81 -14.70 20.77 15.44
CA SER A 81 -15.04 19.43 15.98
C SER A 81 -14.39 19.09 17.33
N GLY A 82 -13.43 19.88 17.80
CA GLY A 82 -12.62 19.59 18.99
C GLY A 82 -11.55 18.51 18.79
N ASN A 83 -11.55 17.83 17.65
CA ASN A 83 -10.55 16.83 17.28
C ASN A 83 -9.26 17.47 16.77
N LYS A 84 -8.14 16.74 16.85
CA LYS A 84 -6.90 17.14 16.17
C LYS A 84 -7.08 17.05 14.66
N TYR A 85 -6.42 17.91 13.90
CA TYR A 85 -6.53 17.97 12.44
C TYR A 85 -6.33 16.60 11.78
N LYS A 86 -5.33 15.81 12.20
CA LYS A 86 -5.07 14.45 11.69
C LYS A 86 -6.15 13.40 11.96
N HIS A 87 -7.10 13.69 12.85
CA HIS A 87 -8.22 12.81 13.21
C HIS A 87 -9.57 13.34 12.67
N CYS A 88 -9.53 14.35 11.80
CA CYS A 88 -10.70 14.98 11.21
C CYS A 88 -10.40 15.24 9.73
N HIS A 89 -10.44 16.49 9.26
CA HIS A 89 -10.20 16.84 7.86
C HIS A 89 -8.79 16.48 7.34
N GLY A 90 -7.79 16.36 8.23
CA GLY A 90 -6.43 15.92 7.90
C GLY A 90 -6.21 14.40 8.01
N ALA A 91 -7.26 13.61 8.21
CA ALA A 91 -7.18 12.16 8.25
C ALA A 91 -7.04 11.57 6.84
N ILE A 92 -6.21 10.53 6.72
CA ILE A 92 -5.99 9.84 5.45
C ILE A 92 -7.24 9.01 5.14
N GLY A 93 -8.06 9.46 4.18
CA GLY A 93 -9.28 8.79 3.75
C GLY A 93 -10.59 9.28 4.37
N ALA A 94 -10.59 10.39 5.14
CA ALA A 94 -11.85 10.96 5.65
C ALA A 94 -12.65 11.66 4.53
N PRO A 95 -13.99 11.55 4.53
CA PRO A 95 -14.83 12.39 3.71
C PRO A 95 -14.75 13.84 4.19
N GLN A 96 -14.61 14.73 3.23
CA GLN A 96 -14.30 16.17 3.30
C GLN A 96 -15.34 17.03 4.03
N ASN A 97 -16.51 16.46 4.31
CA ASN A 97 -17.71 17.15 4.80
C ASN A 97 -18.08 16.75 6.24
N ALA A 98 -17.13 16.20 7.01
CA ALA A 98 -17.35 15.68 8.36
C ALA A 98 -16.97 16.64 9.49
#